data_AF-A0A7X8ENJ9-F1
#
_entry.id   AF-A0A7X8ENJ9-F1
#
_cell.length_a   1.000
_cell.length_b   1.000
_cell.length_c   1.000
_cell.angle_alpha   90.00
_cell.angle_beta   90.00
_cell.angle_gamma   90.00
#
_symmetry.space_group_name_H-M   'P 1'
#
loop_
_entity.id
_entity.type
_entity.pdbx_description
1 polymer ?
#
loop_
_entity_poly.entity_id
_entity_poly.type
_entity_poly.pdbx_seq_one_letter_code
_entity_poly.pdbx_strand_id
1 'polypeptide(L)'
;MPVVSCLFLKIISMVVCVIAFAFVLVQFIIISNIKKQKFYISNEVEPHDFNLVPEINQNLIKAIEIKLHSKGFVFENDYKATIKNQNQIIYFRRFINKEVCAFANIYYSYATSTQQIQNKEIATKTEKYSFDILTKFTDNTRVLSKTQNEPMLFPYENTTIFICEDINDIEHLIEEHITKVKEMMQTKYLDDSDYSKSIQESTREASKMSYDFWVKNNLLYYNSEENYYSFTYSGAIKASLKYQAYNLSRKSKKKSTSFDYTMESKKTKIKSKTFVFIKTLDYLFFVLLLISIFLTKVPSVNFAQVMLKLGLLFFSLIGTIITSAIRLFYKPRNKDKII
;
A
#
# COMPACT_ATOMS: atom_id res chain seq x y z
N MET A 1 -41.82 32.85 -8.26
CA MET A 1 -40.69 32.05 -8.79
C MET A 1 -39.43 31.94 -7.91
N PRO A 2 -39.12 32.78 -6.89
CA PRO A 2 -37.87 32.62 -6.12
C PRO A 2 -37.88 31.49 -5.07
N VAL A 3 -39.06 31.07 -4.60
CA VAL A 3 -39.22 30.05 -3.53
C VAL A 3 -38.86 28.64 -4.02
N VAL A 4 -39.17 28.31 -5.28
CA VAL A 4 -38.90 26.98 -5.87
C VAL A 4 -37.39 26.78 -6.09
N SER A 5 -36.69 27.82 -6.56
CA SER A 5 -35.22 27.80 -6.69
C SER A 5 -34.52 27.65 -5.34
N CYS A 6 -35.05 28.28 -4.28
CA CYS A 6 -34.51 28.17 -2.93
C CYS A 6 -34.68 26.76 -2.33
N LEU A 7 -35.83 26.12 -2.56
CA LEU A 7 -36.08 24.72 -2.15
C LEU A 7 -35.20 23.73 -2.91
N PHE A 8 -35.03 23.91 -4.22
CA PHE A 8 -34.16 23.07 -5.04
C PHE A 8 -32.69 23.14 -4.61
N LEU A 9 -32.18 24.35 -4.32
CA LEU A 9 -30.85 24.56 -3.75
C LEU A 9 -30.68 23.91 -2.37
N LYS A 10 -31.70 23.97 -1.51
CA LYS A 10 -31.68 23.29 -0.19
C LYS A 10 -31.61 21.77 -0.33
N ILE A 11 -32.35 21.19 -1.29
CA ILE A 11 -32.33 19.75 -1.55
C ILE A 11 -30.97 19.32 -2.11
N ILE A 12 -30.42 20.04 -3.09
CA ILE A 12 -29.06 19.75 -3.61
C ILE A 12 -28.03 19.86 -2.49
N SER A 13 -28.09 20.92 -1.68
CA SER A 13 -27.21 21.11 -0.52
C SER A 13 -27.31 19.94 0.46
N MET A 14 -28.53 19.50 0.79
CA MET A 14 -28.76 18.34 1.67
C MET A 14 -28.18 17.05 1.08
N VAL A 15 -28.35 16.80 -0.23
CA VAL A 15 -27.77 15.64 -0.91
C VAL A 15 -26.24 15.68 -0.88
N VAL A 16 -25.63 16.84 -1.15
CA VAL A 16 -24.18 17.04 -1.04
C VAL A 16 -23.69 16.79 0.39
N CYS A 17 -24.41 17.29 1.41
CA CYS A 17 -24.09 17.04 2.81
C CYS A 17 -24.14 15.54 3.17
N VAL A 18 -25.15 14.81 2.70
CA VAL A 18 -25.27 13.35 2.94
C VAL A 18 -24.12 12.60 2.28
N ILE A 19 -23.76 12.93 1.04
CA ILE A 19 -22.62 12.32 0.33
C ILE A 19 -21.30 12.64 1.05
N ALA A 20 -21.10 13.89 1.47
CA ALA A 20 -19.91 14.31 2.20
C ALA A 20 -19.79 13.58 3.54
N PHE A 21 -20.90 13.45 4.29
CA PHE A 21 -20.92 12.71 5.56
C PHE A 21 -20.57 11.23 5.36
N ALA A 22 -21.14 10.57 4.36
CA ALA A 22 -20.82 9.18 4.04
C ALA A 22 -19.34 9.01 3.68
N PHE A 23 -18.76 9.94 2.91
CA PHE A 23 -17.34 9.92 2.58
C PHE A 23 -16.44 10.07 3.83
N VAL A 24 -16.77 11.01 4.73
CA VAL A 24 -16.04 11.19 6.00
C VAL A 24 -16.11 9.93 6.86
N LEU A 25 -17.28 9.30 6.95
CA LEU A 25 -17.47 8.06 7.71
C LEU A 25 -16.56 6.94 7.20
N VAL A 26 -16.50 6.74 5.87
CA VAL A 26 -15.63 5.72 5.26
C VAL A 26 -14.15 6.01 5.55
N GLN A 27 -13.72 7.26 5.43
CA GLN A 27 -12.34 7.64 5.74
C GLN A 27 -12.01 7.40 7.23
N PHE A 28 -12.95 7.71 8.12
CA PHE A 28 -12.78 7.45 9.56
C PHE A 28 -12.62 5.96 9.87
N ILE A 29 -13.39 5.09 9.20
CA ILE A 29 -13.25 3.63 9.34
C ILE A 29 -11.87 3.17 8.87
N ILE A 30 -11.38 3.66 7.72
CA ILE A 30 -10.05 3.34 7.19
C ILE A 30 -8.96 3.76 8.19
N ILE A 31 -9.02 5.00 8.67
CA ILE A 31 -8.06 5.54 9.66
C ILE A 31 -8.08 4.71 10.95
N SER A 32 -9.27 4.34 11.43
CA SER A 32 -9.43 3.52 12.64
C SER A 32 -8.83 2.12 12.48
N ASN A 33 -8.92 1.53 11.29
CA ASN A 33 -8.29 0.23 10.99
C ASN A 33 -6.77 0.35 10.88
N ILE A 34 -6.25 1.40 10.23
CA ILE A 34 -4.80 1.68 10.18
C ILE A 34 -4.25 1.83 11.60
N LYS A 35 -4.93 2.59 12.46
CA LYS A 35 -4.55 2.80 13.87
C LYS A 35 -4.41 1.49 14.67
N LYS A 36 -5.18 0.46 14.34
CA LYS A 36 -5.12 -0.85 15.01
C LYS A 36 -3.93 -1.71 14.59
N GLN A 37 -3.18 -1.31 13.56
CA GLN A 37 -1.98 -2.04 13.15
C GLN A 37 -0.90 -1.95 14.22
N LYS A 38 -0.38 -3.12 14.62
CA LYS A 38 0.71 -3.26 15.59
C LYS A 38 2.02 -3.57 14.84
N PHE A 39 3.07 -2.83 15.18
CA PHE A 39 4.42 -3.00 14.68
C PHE A 39 5.32 -3.48 15.81
N TYR A 40 5.88 -4.67 15.69
CA TYR A 40 6.83 -5.22 16.64
C TYR A 40 8.26 -4.99 16.14
N ILE A 41 9.18 -4.60 17.03
CA ILE A 41 10.61 -4.52 16.71
C ILE A 41 11.08 -5.94 16.41
N SER A 42 11.62 -6.18 15.22
CA SER A 42 11.69 -7.50 14.56
C SER A 42 11.99 -8.71 15.47
N ASN A 43 11.27 -9.78 15.17
CA ASN A 43 11.38 -11.11 15.77
C ASN A 43 12.42 -11.98 15.02
N GLU A 44 12.66 -13.17 15.55
CA GLU A 44 13.70 -14.16 15.21
C GLU A 44 14.22 -14.09 13.76
N VAL A 45 15.54 -13.85 13.67
CA VAL A 45 16.32 -13.92 12.43
C VAL A 45 17.24 -15.11 12.54
N GLU A 46 17.08 -16.08 11.66
CA GLU A 46 17.86 -17.31 11.62
C GLU A 46 18.54 -17.47 10.26
N PRO A 47 19.73 -18.09 10.18
CA PRO A 47 20.31 -18.49 8.91
C PRO A 47 19.37 -19.41 8.15
N HIS A 48 19.23 -19.20 6.84
CA HIS A 48 18.39 -20.03 5.98
C HIS A 48 18.90 -20.00 4.55
N ASP A 49 19.04 -21.16 3.90
CA ASP A 49 19.48 -21.21 2.50
C ASP A 49 18.41 -20.59 1.58
N PHE A 50 18.75 -19.46 0.97
CA PHE A 50 17.86 -18.71 0.09
C PHE A 50 17.47 -19.48 -1.18
N ASN A 51 18.26 -20.49 -1.56
CA ASN A 51 17.97 -21.35 -2.72
C ASN A 51 16.88 -22.40 -2.43
N LEU A 52 16.59 -22.67 -1.15
CA LEU A 52 15.49 -23.57 -0.74
C LEU A 52 14.13 -22.86 -0.73
N VAL A 53 14.12 -21.55 -0.99
CA VAL A 53 12.90 -20.75 -1.01
C VAL A 53 12.09 -21.08 -2.27
N PRO A 54 10.82 -21.52 -2.13
CA PRO A 54 10.00 -21.92 -3.27
C PRO A 54 9.77 -20.78 -4.28
N GLU A 55 9.90 -21.11 -5.58
CA GLU A 55 9.56 -20.23 -6.70
C GLU A 55 10.35 -18.91 -6.76
N ILE A 56 11.51 -18.88 -6.10
CA ILE A 56 12.39 -17.71 -6.15
C ILE A 56 13.00 -17.54 -7.56
N ASN A 57 13.03 -16.31 -8.05
CA ASN A 57 13.63 -15.97 -9.34
C ASN A 57 15.15 -15.92 -9.21
N GLN A 58 15.80 -17.09 -9.29
CA GLN A 58 17.26 -17.20 -9.13
C GLN A 58 18.04 -16.38 -10.17
N ASN A 59 17.52 -16.22 -11.39
CA ASN A 59 18.16 -15.41 -12.43
C ASN A 59 18.22 -13.93 -12.01
N LEU A 60 17.16 -13.44 -11.38
CA LEU A 60 17.10 -12.07 -10.87
C LEU A 60 18.13 -11.84 -9.76
N ILE A 61 18.15 -12.76 -8.78
CA ILE A 61 19.07 -12.70 -7.65
C ILE A 61 20.51 -12.73 -8.15
N LYS A 62 20.83 -13.63 -9.09
CA LYS A 62 22.16 -13.76 -9.67
C LYS A 62 22.58 -12.51 -10.46
N ALA A 63 21.65 -11.87 -11.17
CA ALA A 63 21.94 -10.64 -11.89
C ALA A 63 22.31 -9.47 -10.94
N ILE A 64 21.60 -9.35 -9.80
CA ILE A 64 21.93 -8.35 -8.77
C ILE A 64 23.26 -8.70 -8.08
N GLU A 65 23.47 -9.98 -7.78
CA GLU A 65 24.69 -10.47 -7.14
C GLU A 65 25.94 -10.16 -7.98
N ILE A 66 25.89 -10.38 -9.30
CA ILE A 66 27.00 -10.02 -10.21
C ILE A 66 27.32 -8.52 -10.13
N LYS A 67 26.29 -7.66 -10.09
CA LYS A 67 26.45 -6.19 -9.95
C LYS A 67 27.03 -5.79 -8.60
N LEU A 68 26.72 -6.53 -7.53
CA LEU A 68 27.27 -6.29 -6.19
C LEU A 68 28.74 -6.69 -6.12
N HIS A 69 29.08 -7.89 -6.61
CA HIS A 69 30.46 -8.39 -6.65
C HIS A 69 31.38 -7.47 -7.46
N SER A 70 30.91 -6.96 -8.62
CA SER A 70 31.69 -6.02 -9.43
C SER A 70 32.00 -4.70 -8.72
N LYS A 71 31.26 -4.36 -7.66
CA LYS A 71 31.46 -3.18 -6.81
C LYS A 71 32.09 -3.49 -5.45
N GLY A 72 32.67 -4.68 -5.28
CA GLY A 72 33.42 -5.06 -4.08
C GLY A 72 32.57 -5.50 -2.90
N PHE A 73 31.28 -5.76 -3.09
CA PHE A 73 30.46 -6.43 -2.08
C PHE A 73 30.78 -7.93 -2.08
N VAL A 74 30.87 -8.51 -0.89
CA VAL A 74 31.11 -9.94 -0.66
C VAL A 74 29.88 -10.53 0.03
N PHE A 75 29.48 -11.73 -0.39
CA PHE A 75 28.38 -12.46 0.22
C PHE A 75 28.67 -12.75 1.70
N GLU A 76 27.73 -12.42 2.59
CA GLU A 76 27.83 -12.73 4.02
C GLU A 76 27.09 -14.03 4.33
N ASN A 77 25.75 -14.01 4.24
CA ASN A 77 24.89 -15.16 4.50
C ASN A 77 23.47 -14.90 3.99
N ASP A 78 22.67 -15.96 4.00
CA ASP A 78 21.24 -15.94 3.73
C ASP A 78 20.44 -16.11 5.04
N TYR A 79 19.35 -15.37 5.17
CA TYR A 79 18.58 -15.27 6.42
C TYR A 79 17.08 -15.36 6.18
N LYS A 80 16.39 -15.79 7.22
CA LYS A 80 14.93 -15.78 7.34
C LYS A 80 14.55 -14.97 8.58
N ALA A 81 13.76 -13.92 8.38
CA ALA A 81 13.13 -13.13 9.43
C ALA A 81 11.64 -13.48 9.52
N THR A 82 11.20 -13.88 10.71
CA THR A 82 9.79 -14.16 10.99
C THR A 82 9.22 -13.04 11.85
N ILE A 83 8.15 -12.36 11.41
CA ILE A 83 7.49 -11.33 12.23
C ILE A 83 6.37 -11.98 13.04
N LYS A 84 6.50 -12.07 14.38
CA LYS A 84 5.45 -12.60 15.27
C LYS A 84 4.11 -11.86 15.02
N ASN A 85 3.02 -12.62 15.06
CA ASN A 85 1.63 -12.18 14.92
C ASN A 85 1.19 -11.68 13.53
N GLN A 86 2.08 -11.66 12.51
CA GLN A 86 1.71 -11.28 11.14
C GLN A 86 1.78 -12.46 10.14
N ASN A 87 2.24 -13.65 10.57
CA ASN A 87 2.52 -14.81 9.70
C ASN A 87 3.29 -14.42 8.42
N GLN A 88 4.11 -13.37 8.50
CA GLN A 88 4.88 -12.87 7.40
C GLN A 88 6.32 -13.35 7.57
N ILE A 89 6.79 -14.07 6.56
CA ILE A 89 8.17 -14.54 6.46
C ILE A 89 8.86 -13.71 5.40
N ILE A 90 9.98 -13.12 5.78
CA ILE A 90 10.86 -12.36 4.89
C ILE A 90 12.17 -13.12 4.82
N TYR A 91 12.57 -13.50 3.62
CA TYR A 91 13.88 -14.04 3.35
C TYR A 91 14.76 -12.91 2.85
N PHE A 92 16.03 -12.89 3.22
CA PHE A 92 16.97 -11.95 2.62
C PHE A 92 18.37 -12.53 2.49
N ARG A 93 19.00 -12.20 1.36
CA ARG A 93 20.41 -12.46 1.08
C ARG A 93 21.23 -11.20 1.37
N ARG A 94 22.26 -11.30 2.22
CA ARG A 94 23.06 -10.15 2.65
C ARG A 94 24.47 -10.18 2.06
N PHE A 95 24.92 -9.00 1.66
CA PHE A 95 26.29 -8.75 1.19
C PHE A 95 26.89 -7.57 1.96
N ILE A 96 28.22 -7.59 2.06
CA ILE A 96 29.01 -6.61 2.80
C ILE A 96 30.06 -6.00 1.88
N ASN A 97 30.17 -4.67 1.90
CA ASN A 97 31.36 -3.98 1.39
C ASN A 97 32.12 -3.33 2.56
N LYS A 98 33.30 -3.90 2.88
CA LYS A 98 34.13 -3.45 4.00
C LYS A 98 34.76 -2.08 3.79
N GLU A 99 35.06 -1.69 2.54
CA GLU A 99 35.69 -0.39 2.21
C GLU A 99 34.79 0.78 2.63
N VAL A 100 33.48 0.64 2.39
CA VAL A 100 32.50 1.70 2.62
C VAL A 100 31.53 1.39 3.78
N CYS A 101 31.85 0.37 4.58
CA CYS A 101 31.01 -0.12 5.68
C CYS A 101 29.52 -0.28 5.28
N ALA A 102 29.27 -0.83 4.10
CA ALA A 102 27.93 -0.92 3.52
C ALA A 102 27.36 -2.33 3.61
N PHE A 103 26.07 -2.42 3.97
CA PHE A 103 25.29 -3.65 3.91
C PHE A 103 24.29 -3.58 2.79
N ALA A 104 24.35 -4.51 1.85
CA ALA A 104 23.36 -4.66 0.79
C ALA A 104 22.49 -5.90 1.04
N ASN A 105 21.17 -5.75 0.95
CA ASN A 105 20.23 -6.84 1.15
C ASN A 105 19.31 -7.00 -0.06
N ILE A 106 19.15 -8.24 -0.51
CA ILE A 106 18.13 -8.63 -1.47
C ILE A 106 17.03 -9.36 -0.71
N TYR A 107 15.84 -8.78 -0.62
CA TYR A 107 14.70 -9.34 0.09
C TYR A 107 13.76 -10.05 -0.85
N TYR A 108 13.20 -11.16 -0.36
CA TYR A 108 12.06 -11.84 -0.93
C TYR A 108 11.03 -12.10 0.17
N SER A 109 9.78 -11.76 -0.10
CA SER A 109 8.66 -12.13 0.75
C SER A 109 7.52 -12.63 -0.10
N TYR A 110 6.79 -13.62 0.41
CA TYR A 110 5.54 -14.05 -0.20
C TYR A 110 4.43 -14.11 0.83
N ALA A 111 3.22 -13.77 0.40
CA ALA A 111 2.01 -13.89 1.19
C ALA A 111 0.97 -14.67 0.39
N THR A 112 0.45 -15.74 0.97
CA THR A 112 -0.71 -16.46 0.45
C THR A 112 -1.95 -15.95 1.16
N SER A 113 -2.87 -15.33 0.41
CA SER A 113 -4.19 -14.98 0.91
C SER A 113 -5.21 -15.88 0.26
N THR A 114 -5.94 -16.61 1.07
CA THR A 114 -7.01 -17.47 0.59
C THR A 114 -8.35 -16.81 0.89
N GLN A 115 -9.06 -16.44 -0.17
CA GLN A 115 -10.36 -15.79 -0.05
C GLN A 115 -11.45 -16.77 -0.44
N GLN A 116 -12.42 -16.98 0.44
CA GLN A 116 -13.66 -17.66 0.07
C GLN A 116 -14.60 -16.66 -0.59
N ILE A 117 -14.76 -16.77 -1.91
CA ILE A 117 -15.74 -16.00 -2.66
C ILE A 117 -16.78 -16.97 -3.20
N GLN A 118 -18.00 -16.91 -2.67
CA GLN A 118 -19.15 -17.73 -3.10
C GLN A 118 -18.87 -19.24 -3.02
N ASN A 119 -18.43 -19.73 -1.86
CA ASN A 119 -18.08 -21.14 -1.59
C ASN A 119 -16.96 -21.69 -2.49
N LYS A 120 -16.15 -20.81 -3.10
CA LYS A 120 -14.93 -21.19 -3.81
C LYS A 120 -13.74 -20.55 -3.15
N GLU A 121 -12.72 -21.37 -2.95
CA GLU A 121 -11.46 -20.98 -2.37
C GLU A 121 -10.56 -20.40 -3.47
N ILE A 122 -10.23 -19.12 -3.37
CA ILE A 122 -9.31 -18.44 -4.28
C ILE A 122 -8.02 -18.17 -3.51
N ALA A 123 -7.00 -18.97 -3.76
CA ALA A 123 -5.65 -18.70 -3.29
C ALA A 123 -5.01 -17.61 -4.18
N THR A 124 -4.62 -16.51 -3.56
CA THR A 124 -3.83 -15.44 -4.16
C THR A 124 -2.45 -15.48 -3.54
N LYS A 125 -1.43 -15.83 -4.33
CA LYS A 125 -0.03 -15.66 -3.93
C LYS A 125 0.42 -14.26 -4.35
N THR A 126 1.06 -13.57 -3.43
CA THR A 126 1.67 -12.27 -3.66
C THR A 126 3.14 -12.40 -3.36
N GLU A 127 3.99 -12.16 -4.35
CA GLU A 127 5.45 -12.18 -4.21
C GLU A 127 5.99 -10.76 -4.27
N LYS A 128 7.00 -10.46 -3.45
CA LYS A 128 7.61 -9.13 -3.40
C LYS A 128 9.12 -9.27 -3.26
N TYR A 129 9.81 -8.69 -4.23
CA TYR A 129 11.25 -8.50 -4.21
C TYR A 129 11.55 -7.05 -3.85
N SER A 130 12.58 -6.83 -3.03
CA SER A 130 13.13 -5.49 -2.81
C SER A 130 14.62 -5.56 -2.58
N PHE A 131 15.31 -4.45 -2.84
CA PHE A 131 16.74 -4.31 -2.65
C PHE A 131 17.02 -3.05 -1.82
N ASP A 132 17.97 -3.14 -0.89
CA ASP A 132 18.53 -1.97 -0.22
C ASP A 132 20.05 -2.06 -0.02
N ILE A 133 20.67 -0.89 0.19
CA ILE A 133 22.04 -0.70 0.61
C ILE A 133 22.03 0.36 1.71
N LEU A 134 22.65 0.06 2.85
CA LEU A 134 22.75 0.97 3.97
C LEU A 134 24.20 1.13 4.41
N THR A 135 24.63 2.39 4.55
CA THR A 135 25.86 2.78 5.25
C THR A 135 25.51 3.73 6.37
N LYS A 136 26.16 3.56 7.53
CA LYS A 136 26.03 4.41 8.71
C LYS A 136 27.35 5.11 9.02
N PHE A 137 27.26 6.34 9.50
CA PHE A 137 28.39 7.12 10.02
C PHE A 137 28.29 7.26 11.53
N THR A 138 29.42 7.55 12.19
CA THR A 138 29.51 7.66 13.66
C THR A 138 28.66 8.80 14.24
N ASP A 139 28.31 9.81 13.42
CA ASP A 139 27.41 10.93 13.77
C ASP A 139 25.91 10.56 13.64
N ASN A 140 25.59 9.27 13.47
CA ASN A 140 24.27 8.73 13.16
C ASN A 140 23.67 9.16 11.81
N THR A 141 24.44 9.82 10.94
CA THR A 141 23.98 10.05 9.56
C THR A 141 24.09 8.78 8.74
N ARG A 142 23.20 8.66 7.73
CA ARG A 142 23.05 7.43 6.95
C ARG A 142 22.90 7.73 5.47
N VAL A 143 23.37 6.81 4.65
CA VAL A 143 23.03 6.74 3.23
C VAL A 143 22.23 5.46 3.03
N LEU A 144 21.02 5.59 2.49
CA LEU A 144 20.12 4.48 2.18
C LEU A 144 19.77 4.51 0.70
N SER A 145 20.20 3.49 -0.03
CA SER A 145 19.76 3.28 -1.41
C SER A 145 18.77 2.14 -1.43
N LYS A 146 17.59 2.30 -2.05
CA LYS A 146 16.61 1.21 -2.10
C LYS A 146 15.68 1.26 -3.29
N THR A 147 15.14 0.09 -3.62
CA THR A 147 14.02 -0.02 -4.57
C THR A 147 12.72 0.42 -3.91
N GLN A 148 11.90 1.22 -4.59
CA GLN A 148 10.64 1.71 -4.06
C GLN A 148 9.41 1.11 -4.75
N ASN A 149 8.83 0.08 -4.12
CA ASN A 149 7.55 -0.50 -4.56
C ASN A 149 6.35 0.17 -3.87
N GLU A 150 6.59 0.89 -2.77
CA GLU A 150 5.57 1.53 -1.92
C GLU A 150 6.08 2.89 -1.40
N PRO A 151 5.19 3.87 -1.17
CA PRO A 151 5.60 5.18 -0.71
C PRO A 151 6.23 5.08 0.68
N MET A 152 7.29 5.84 0.91
CA MET A 152 7.82 5.98 2.27
C MET A 152 6.78 6.69 3.13
N LEU A 153 6.23 5.96 4.09
CA LEU A 153 5.19 6.47 4.99
C LEU A 153 5.70 7.69 5.75
N PHE A 154 6.93 7.64 6.27
CA PHE A 154 7.52 8.71 7.05
C PHE A 154 9.02 8.87 6.71
N PRO A 155 9.59 10.06 6.93
CA PRO A 155 11.03 10.27 6.74
C PRO A 155 11.84 9.44 7.74
N TYR A 156 13.09 9.16 7.38
CA TYR A 156 14.10 8.63 8.30
C TYR A 156 14.92 9.79 8.87
N GLU A 157 15.35 9.67 10.12
CA GLU A 157 16.23 10.64 10.76
C GLU A 157 17.60 10.65 10.05
N ASN A 158 18.11 11.84 9.73
CA ASN A 158 19.50 12.05 9.26
C ASN A 158 19.95 11.12 8.12
N THR A 159 19.03 10.77 7.21
CA THR A 159 19.28 9.78 6.15
C THR A 159 19.17 10.43 4.76
N THR A 160 20.23 10.33 3.97
CA THR A 160 20.23 10.59 2.52
C THR A 160 19.66 9.37 1.83
N ILE A 161 18.64 9.56 0.98
CA ILE A 161 17.89 8.44 0.38
C ILE A 161 17.97 8.49 -1.14
N PHE A 162 18.47 7.42 -1.75
CA PHE A 162 18.39 7.18 -3.19
C PHE A 162 17.34 6.12 -3.50
N ILE A 163 16.51 6.39 -4.48
CA ILE A 163 15.37 5.54 -4.82
C ILE A 163 15.43 5.12 -6.28
N CYS A 164 15.23 3.83 -6.49
CA CYS A 164 15.12 3.23 -7.81
C CYS A 164 13.75 2.55 -7.99
N GLU A 165 13.10 2.73 -9.15
CA GLU A 165 11.83 2.07 -9.49
C GLU A 165 12.03 0.84 -10.42
N ASP A 166 13.17 0.72 -11.11
CA ASP A 166 13.45 -0.33 -12.10
C ASP A 166 14.73 -1.13 -11.75
N ILE A 167 14.66 -2.45 -11.79
CA ILE A 167 15.80 -3.34 -11.54
C ILE A 167 16.99 -3.10 -12.48
N ASN A 168 16.72 -2.60 -13.68
CA ASN A 168 17.76 -2.32 -14.65
C ASN A 168 18.70 -1.22 -14.14
N ASP A 169 18.16 -0.27 -13.38
CA ASP A 169 18.88 0.88 -12.83
C ASP A 169 19.56 0.58 -11.48
N ILE A 170 19.56 -0.68 -11.01
CA ILE A 170 20.23 -1.06 -9.76
C ILE A 170 21.72 -0.75 -9.77
N GLU A 171 22.38 -0.92 -10.91
CA GLU A 171 23.80 -0.66 -11.01
C GLU A 171 24.10 0.82 -10.74
N HIS A 172 23.30 1.70 -11.36
CA HIS A 172 23.36 3.14 -11.09
C HIS A 172 23.07 3.45 -9.61
N LEU A 173 22.08 2.79 -9.01
CA LEU A 173 21.75 2.95 -7.60
C LEU A 173 22.91 2.55 -6.66
N ILE A 174 23.62 1.45 -6.97
CA ILE A 174 24.81 1.02 -6.23
C ILE A 174 25.94 2.05 -6.40
N GLU A 175 26.16 2.53 -7.62
CA GLU A 175 27.20 3.53 -7.91
C GLU A 175 26.95 4.86 -7.19
N GLU A 176 25.72 5.38 -7.22
CA GLU A 176 25.35 6.60 -6.48
C GLU A 176 25.57 6.43 -4.99
N HIS A 177 25.21 5.27 -4.44
CA HIS A 177 25.43 4.97 -3.03
C HIS A 177 26.91 5.08 -2.66
N ILE A 178 27.75 4.32 -3.36
CA ILE A 178 29.20 4.27 -3.09
C ILE A 178 29.82 5.65 -3.26
N THR A 179 29.46 6.35 -4.34
CA THR A 179 29.98 7.70 -4.62
C THR A 179 29.62 8.65 -3.49
N LYS A 180 28.36 8.64 -3.04
CA LYS A 180 27.93 9.52 -1.95
C LYS A 180 28.59 9.18 -0.62
N VAL A 181 28.77 7.89 -0.32
CA VAL A 181 29.49 7.46 0.88
C VAL A 181 30.94 7.95 0.83
N LYS A 182 31.65 7.77 -0.29
CA LYS A 182 33.02 8.25 -0.47
C LYS A 182 33.16 9.77 -0.35
N GLU A 183 32.18 10.52 -0.86
CA GLU A 183 32.11 11.98 -0.66
C GLU A 183 31.96 12.32 0.83
N MET A 184 31.04 11.66 1.53
CA MET A 184 30.81 11.90 2.96
C MET A 184 31.98 11.47 3.84
N MET A 185 32.71 10.41 3.46
CA MET A 185 33.92 9.95 4.15
C MET A 185 35.04 10.99 4.19
N GLN A 186 35.01 12.02 3.32
CA GLN A 186 35.97 13.13 3.38
C GLN A 186 35.82 13.97 4.65
N THR A 187 34.65 13.92 5.30
CA THR A 187 34.32 14.74 6.47
C THR A 187 33.79 13.95 7.67
N LYS A 188 33.51 12.66 7.49
CA LYS A 188 32.85 11.81 8.47
C LYS A 188 33.48 10.43 8.55
N TYR A 189 33.38 9.82 9.72
CA TYR A 189 33.87 8.46 9.96
C TYR A 189 32.74 7.44 9.78
N LEU A 190 33.05 6.33 9.13
CA LEU A 190 32.14 5.20 9.00
C LEU A 190 31.91 4.54 10.36
N ASP A 191 30.69 4.10 10.61
CA ASP A 191 30.34 3.29 11.78
C ASP A 191 30.38 1.82 11.39
N ASP A 192 31.37 1.11 11.93
CA ASP A 192 31.61 -0.32 11.69
C ASP A 192 31.05 -1.20 12.82
N SER A 193 30.39 -0.61 13.83
CA SER A 193 29.89 -1.33 15.01
C SER A 193 28.92 -2.45 14.67
N ASP A 194 28.16 -2.30 13.58
CA ASP A 194 27.19 -3.30 13.12
C ASP A 194 27.84 -4.59 12.57
N TYR A 195 29.15 -4.59 12.27
CA TYR A 195 29.89 -5.82 11.93
C TYR A 195 30.13 -6.74 13.13
N SER A 196 30.16 -6.17 14.33
CA SER A 196 30.40 -6.94 15.57
C SER A 196 29.12 -7.51 16.18
N LYS A 197 27.95 -7.01 15.74
CA LYS A 197 26.64 -7.40 16.27
C LYS A 197 26.09 -8.61 15.53
N SER A 198 25.24 -9.38 16.20
CA SER A 198 24.43 -10.38 15.51
C SER A 198 23.46 -9.69 14.53
N ILE A 199 23.12 -10.36 13.42
CA ILE A 199 22.14 -9.83 12.45
C ILE A 199 20.80 -9.49 13.11
N GLN A 200 20.39 -10.31 14.09
CA GLN A 200 19.15 -10.11 14.84
C GLN A 200 19.20 -8.81 15.64
N GLU A 201 20.31 -8.56 16.33
CA GLU A 201 20.53 -7.35 17.11
C GLU A 201 20.59 -6.11 16.21
N SER A 202 21.37 -6.16 15.13
CA SER A 202 21.48 -5.06 14.16
C SER A 202 20.12 -4.70 13.55
N THR A 203 19.34 -5.70 13.12
CA THR A 203 17.99 -5.50 12.55
C THR A 203 17.01 -4.93 13.58
N ARG A 204 17.08 -5.41 14.83
CA ARG A 204 16.27 -4.93 15.95
C ARG A 204 16.57 -3.47 16.26
N GLU A 205 17.84 -3.09 16.37
CA GLU A 205 18.26 -1.71 16.64
C GLU A 205 17.87 -0.75 15.51
N ALA A 206 18.07 -1.16 14.25
CA ALA A 206 17.69 -0.36 13.08
C ALA A 206 16.16 -0.08 13.04
N SER A 207 15.36 -1.11 13.31
CA SER A 207 13.90 -1.00 13.40
C SER A 207 13.48 -0.11 14.55
N LYS A 208 14.04 -0.35 15.75
CA LYS A 208 13.74 0.42 16.96
C LYS A 208 14.02 1.91 16.78
N MET A 209 15.20 2.25 16.25
CA MET A 209 15.57 3.64 16.03
C MET A 209 14.59 4.36 15.09
N SER A 210 14.17 3.68 14.01
CA SER A 210 13.20 4.23 13.07
C SER A 210 11.83 4.48 13.73
N TYR A 211 11.36 3.52 14.53
CA TYR A 211 10.09 3.66 15.24
C TYR A 211 10.15 4.71 16.34
N ASP A 212 11.23 4.79 17.10
CA ASP A 212 11.44 5.79 18.14
C ASP A 212 11.48 7.20 17.54
N PHE A 213 12.10 7.39 16.37
CA PHE A 213 12.02 8.65 15.64
C PHE A 213 10.58 9.00 15.25
N TRP A 214 9.79 8.03 14.79
CA TRP A 214 8.38 8.27 14.46
C TRP A 214 7.51 8.52 15.69
N VAL A 215 7.86 7.96 16.86
CA VAL A 215 7.24 8.30 18.14
C VAL A 215 7.55 9.74 18.52
N LYS A 216 8.83 10.17 18.45
CA LYS A 216 9.24 11.57 18.70
C LYS A 216 8.47 12.57 17.81
N ASN A 217 8.10 12.17 16.60
CA ASN A 217 7.34 12.98 15.66
C ASN A 217 5.80 12.85 15.78
N ASN A 218 5.29 12.21 16.84
CA ASN A 218 3.86 11.96 17.09
C ASN A 218 3.15 11.20 15.95
N LEU A 219 3.89 10.35 15.22
CA LEU A 219 3.37 9.52 14.14
C LEU A 219 3.02 8.12 14.62
N LEU A 220 3.81 7.61 15.56
CA LEU A 220 3.57 6.36 16.27
C LEU A 220 3.40 6.60 17.78
N TYR A 221 2.77 5.64 18.43
CA TYR A 221 2.68 5.50 19.87
C TYR A 221 3.27 4.15 20.26
N TYR A 222 4.16 4.15 21.25
CA TYR A 222 4.75 2.93 21.80
C TYR A 222 3.94 2.46 23.02
N ASN A 223 3.44 1.23 22.97
CA ASN A 223 2.81 0.54 24.09
C ASN A 223 3.88 -0.29 24.81
N SER A 224 4.24 0.11 26.03
CA SER A 224 5.25 -0.56 26.84
C SER A 224 4.78 -1.88 27.48
N GLU A 225 3.47 -2.04 27.71
CA GLU A 225 2.90 -3.23 28.35
C GLU A 225 2.95 -4.43 27.40
N GLU A 226 2.60 -4.20 26.12
CA GLU A 226 2.56 -5.25 25.10
C GLU A 226 3.74 -5.19 24.09
N ASN A 227 4.70 -4.28 24.31
CA ASN A 227 5.92 -4.10 23.51
C ASN A 227 5.68 -3.98 21.99
N TYR A 228 4.84 -3.02 21.58
CA TYR A 228 4.58 -2.74 20.17
C TYR A 228 4.39 -1.25 19.90
N TYR A 229 4.56 -0.85 18.64
CA TYR A 229 4.22 0.48 18.15
C TYR A 229 2.93 0.45 17.35
N SER A 230 2.12 1.49 17.44
CA SER A 230 0.90 1.66 16.65
C SER A 230 0.78 3.09 16.16
N PHE A 231 0.00 3.32 15.11
CA PHE A 231 -0.20 4.69 14.64
C PHE A 231 -0.96 5.53 15.65
N THR A 232 -0.58 6.79 15.78
CA THR A 232 -1.47 7.83 16.30
C THR A 232 -2.54 8.15 15.25
N TYR A 233 -3.60 8.89 15.62
CA TYR A 233 -4.57 9.36 14.62
C TYR A 233 -3.92 10.25 13.55
N SER A 234 -3.01 11.15 13.96
CA SER A 234 -2.25 12.01 13.05
C SER A 234 -1.34 11.19 12.13
N GLY A 235 -0.66 10.17 12.65
CA GLY A 235 0.15 9.23 11.87
C GLY A 235 -0.67 8.46 10.85
N ALA A 236 -1.81 7.91 11.27
CA ALA A 236 -2.72 7.17 10.38
C ALA A 236 -3.28 8.06 9.26
N ILE A 237 -3.65 9.31 9.55
CA ILE A 237 -4.09 10.29 8.54
C ILE A 237 -2.97 10.57 7.53
N LYS A 238 -1.75 10.90 8.01
CA LYS A 238 -0.60 11.19 7.14
C LYS A 238 -0.24 9.99 6.26
N ALA A 239 -0.23 8.78 6.82
CA ALA A 239 0.00 7.55 6.08
C ALA A 239 -1.07 7.31 5.00
N SER A 240 -2.35 7.49 5.34
CA SER A 240 -3.48 7.34 4.40
C SER A 240 -3.37 8.33 3.23
N LEU A 241 -3.12 9.61 3.51
CA LEU A 241 -2.96 10.64 2.49
C LEU A 241 -1.79 10.34 1.54
N LYS A 242 -0.64 9.92 2.07
CA LYS A 242 0.51 9.53 1.25
C LYS A 242 0.21 8.33 0.37
N TYR A 243 -0.47 7.32 0.90
CA TYR A 243 -0.84 6.15 0.13
C TYR A 243 -1.83 6.48 -0.99
N GLN A 244 -2.81 7.35 -0.71
CA GLN A 244 -3.74 7.85 -1.73
C GLN A 244 -3.03 8.65 -2.82
N ALA A 245 -2.13 9.58 -2.44
CA ALA A 245 -1.34 10.36 -3.38
C ALA A 245 -0.47 9.47 -4.28
N TYR A 246 0.18 8.46 -3.68
CA TYR A 246 0.96 7.46 -4.42
C TYR A 246 0.11 6.64 -5.39
N ASN A 247 -1.08 6.20 -4.99
CA ASN A 247 -1.97 5.44 -5.88
C ASN A 247 -2.49 6.29 -7.05
N LEU A 248 -2.70 7.59 -6.84
CA LEU A 248 -3.06 8.53 -7.90
C LEU A 248 -1.91 8.74 -8.88
N SER A 249 -0.68 8.90 -8.39
CA SER A 249 0.51 9.07 -9.24
C SER A 249 0.91 7.78 -9.98
N ARG A 250 0.72 6.59 -9.38
CA ARG A 250 1.06 5.32 -10.02
C ARG A 250 0.12 4.96 -11.18
N LYS A 251 -1.16 5.37 -11.11
CA LYS A 251 -2.13 5.13 -12.21
C LYS A 251 -1.74 5.83 -13.53
N SER A 252 -0.90 6.87 -13.49
CA SER A 252 -0.42 7.56 -14.70
C SER A 252 0.86 6.95 -15.28
N LYS A 253 1.66 6.21 -14.49
CA LYS A 253 2.93 5.61 -14.91
C LYS A 253 2.80 4.10 -15.05
N LYS A 254 2.51 3.64 -16.27
CA LYS A 254 2.36 2.22 -16.59
C LYS A 254 3.70 1.57 -16.98
N LYS A 255 4.76 1.80 -16.21
CA LYS A 255 6.02 1.04 -16.38
C LYS A 255 5.87 -0.26 -15.61
N SER A 256 6.12 -1.40 -16.27
CA SER A 256 6.28 -2.67 -15.56
C SER A 256 7.49 -2.51 -14.65
N THR A 257 7.28 -2.38 -13.34
CA THR A 257 8.42 -2.43 -12.44
C THR A 257 8.82 -3.89 -12.36
N SER A 258 10.07 -4.18 -12.67
CA SER A 258 10.66 -5.52 -12.67
C SER A 258 10.74 -6.13 -11.25
N PHE A 259 10.47 -5.31 -10.24
CA PHE A 259 10.19 -5.67 -8.85
C PHE A 259 8.69 -5.82 -8.52
N ASP A 260 7.82 -5.82 -9.54
CA ASP A 260 6.38 -5.90 -9.35
C ASP A 260 5.93 -7.24 -8.80
N TYR A 261 4.87 -7.12 -8.02
CA TYR A 261 3.97 -8.16 -7.58
C TYR A 261 3.59 -9.12 -8.72
N THR A 262 4.16 -10.33 -8.72
CA THR A 262 3.54 -11.46 -9.43
C THR A 262 2.31 -11.88 -8.62
N MET A 263 1.15 -11.33 -8.97
CA MET A 263 -0.14 -11.91 -8.58
C MET A 263 -0.49 -13.00 -9.59
N GLU A 264 -0.08 -14.23 -9.31
CA GLU A 264 -0.72 -15.38 -9.95
C GLU A 264 -2.12 -15.57 -9.38
N SER A 265 -3.10 -14.90 -9.99
CA SER A 265 -4.50 -15.28 -9.82
C SER A 265 -4.81 -16.37 -10.85
N LYS A 266 -5.17 -17.58 -10.43
CA LYS A 266 -5.94 -18.48 -11.30
C LYS A 266 -7.26 -17.79 -11.63
N LYS A 267 -7.32 -17.09 -12.76
CA LYS A 267 -8.51 -16.34 -13.20
C LYS A 267 -9.59 -17.32 -13.65
N THR A 268 -10.35 -17.88 -12.73
CA THR A 268 -11.66 -18.42 -13.08
C THR A 268 -12.62 -17.26 -13.34
N LYS A 269 -13.22 -17.22 -14.54
CA LYS A 269 -14.28 -16.27 -14.92
C LYS A 269 -15.49 -16.45 -13.98
N ILE A 270 -15.51 -15.72 -12.87
CA ILE A 270 -16.69 -15.63 -12.01
C ILE A 270 -17.57 -14.51 -12.56
N LYS A 271 -18.72 -14.86 -13.15
CA LYS A 271 -19.80 -13.89 -13.37
C LYS A 271 -20.23 -13.41 -11.99
N SER A 272 -19.86 -12.18 -11.63
CA SER A 272 -20.09 -11.67 -10.28
C SER A 272 -21.59 -11.57 -9.99
N LYS A 273 -22.09 -12.26 -8.96
CA LYS A 273 -23.46 -12.10 -8.44
C LYS A 273 -23.73 -10.65 -8.04
N THR A 274 -22.70 -9.90 -7.65
CA THR A 274 -22.77 -8.46 -7.36
C THR A 274 -23.16 -7.63 -8.57
N PHE A 275 -22.68 -7.97 -9.77
CA PHE A 275 -23.10 -7.33 -11.02
C PHE A 275 -24.57 -7.60 -11.32
N VAL A 276 -25.05 -8.81 -11.03
CA VAL A 276 -26.48 -9.17 -11.15
C VAL A 276 -27.30 -8.37 -10.13
N PHE A 277 -26.86 -8.25 -8.88
CA PHE A 277 -27.54 -7.47 -7.83
C PHE A 277 -27.59 -5.97 -8.15
N ILE A 278 -26.47 -5.37 -8.59
CA ILE A 278 -26.43 -3.96 -9.02
C ILE A 278 -27.35 -3.74 -10.22
N LYS A 279 -27.38 -4.67 -11.19
CA LYS A 279 -28.30 -4.63 -12.32
C LYS A 279 -29.76 -4.67 -11.85
N THR A 280 -30.11 -5.52 -10.89
CA THR A 280 -31.46 -5.58 -10.32
C THR A 280 -31.85 -4.30 -9.59
N LEU A 281 -30.94 -3.70 -8.80
CA LEU A 281 -31.17 -2.40 -8.16
C LEU A 281 -31.35 -1.27 -9.18
N ASP A 282 -30.53 -1.25 -10.25
CA ASP A 282 -30.64 -0.29 -11.35
C ASP A 282 -32.02 -0.36 -12.01
N TYR A 283 -32.52 -1.57 -12.28
CA TYR A 283 -33.89 -1.76 -12.78
C TYR A 283 -34.96 -1.32 -11.77
N LEU A 284 -34.79 -1.62 -10.49
CA LEU A 284 -35.73 -1.22 -9.45
C LEU A 284 -35.82 0.32 -9.34
N PHE A 285 -34.69 1.02 -9.31
CA PHE A 285 -34.67 2.48 -9.30
C PHE A 285 -35.24 3.09 -10.59
N PHE A 286 -34.97 2.48 -11.74
CA PHE A 286 -35.54 2.92 -13.01
C PHE A 286 -37.07 2.74 -13.06
N VAL A 287 -37.59 1.61 -12.56
CA VAL A 287 -39.04 1.37 -12.45
C VAL A 287 -39.68 2.34 -11.45
N LEU A 288 -39.05 2.58 -10.30
CA LEU A 288 -39.51 3.58 -9.34
C LEU A 288 -39.49 4.99 -9.91
N LEU A 289 -38.52 5.31 -10.77
CA LEU A 289 -38.45 6.58 -11.48
C LEU A 289 -39.65 6.74 -12.42
N LEU A 290 -39.97 5.72 -13.22
CA LEU A 290 -41.16 5.72 -14.07
C LEU A 290 -42.44 5.89 -13.25
N ILE A 291 -42.60 5.12 -12.17
CA ILE A 291 -43.76 5.25 -11.26
C ILE A 291 -43.84 6.66 -10.68
N SER A 292 -42.71 7.25 -10.26
CA SER A 292 -42.68 8.61 -9.73
C SER A 292 -43.11 9.67 -10.76
N ILE A 293 -42.72 9.50 -12.04
CA ILE A 293 -43.11 10.37 -13.16
C ILE A 293 -44.60 10.20 -13.48
N PHE A 294 -45.17 9.01 -13.33
CA PHE A 294 -46.62 8.82 -13.48
C PHE A 294 -47.39 9.45 -12.31
N LEU A 295 -46.89 9.34 -11.08
CA LEU A 295 -47.52 9.89 -9.90
C LEU A 295 -47.55 11.43 -9.87
N THR A 296 -46.64 12.12 -10.59
CA THR A 296 -46.68 13.58 -10.73
C THR A 296 -47.81 14.07 -11.64
N LYS A 297 -48.37 13.22 -12.50
CA LYS A 297 -49.55 13.55 -13.32
C LYS A 297 -50.86 13.53 -12.53
N VAL A 298 -50.89 12.80 -11.41
CA VAL A 298 -52.04 12.76 -10.51
C VAL A 298 -52.02 14.03 -9.64
N PRO A 299 -53.10 14.83 -9.58
CA PRO A 299 -53.14 16.02 -8.74
C PRO A 299 -52.96 15.65 -7.26
N SER A 300 -52.16 16.43 -6.53
CA SER A 300 -51.94 16.23 -5.09
C SER A 300 -52.98 17.00 -4.28
N VAL A 301 -53.58 16.34 -3.31
CA VAL A 301 -54.62 16.92 -2.43
C VAL A 301 -54.00 17.68 -1.26
N ASN A 302 -52.79 17.32 -0.84
CA ASN A 302 -52.09 17.98 0.26
C ASN A 302 -50.56 18.05 0.04
N PHE A 303 -49.91 18.87 0.87
CA PHE A 303 -48.47 19.11 0.82
C PHE A 303 -47.64 17.83 1.08
N ALA A 304 -48.13 16.94 1.94
CA ALA A 304 -47.47 15.65 2.21
C ALA A 304 -47.37 14.77 0.96
N GLN A 305 -48.42 14.73 0.13
CA GLN A 305 -48.42 14.01 -1.14
C GLN A 305 -47.46 14.66 -2.16
N VAL A 306 -47.34 15.98 -2.17
CA VAL A 306 -46.34 16.69 -3.00
C VAL A 306 -44.92 16.30 -2.59
N MET A 307 -44.63 16.29 -1.28
CA MET A 307 -43.32 15.92 -0.76
C MET A 307 -42.97 14.46 -0.97
N LEU A 308 -43.95 13.55 -0.86
CA LEU A 308 -43.75 12.13 -1.14
C LEU A 308 -43.45 11.89 -2.63
N LYS A 309 -44.18 12.54 -3.55
CA LYS A 309 -43.94 12.44 -4.99
C LYS A 309 -42.55 12.95 -5.38
N LEU A 310 -42.16 14.11 -4.85
CA LEU A 310 -40.83 14.68 -5.10
C LEU A 310 -39.72 13.82 -4.47
N GLY A 311 -39.90 13.38 -3.23
CA GLY A 311 -38.95 12.51 -2.53
C GLY A 311 -38.72 11.19 -3.28
N LEU A 312 -39.79 10.55 -3.75
CA LEU A 312 -39.70 9.33 -4.56
C LEU A 312 -38.98 9.57 -5.89
N LEU A 313 -39.24 10.70 -6.55
CA LEU A 313 -38.59 11.08 -7.80
C LEU A 313 -37.09 11.33 -7.61
N PHE A 314 -36.69 12.06 -6.56
CA PHE A 314 -35.28 12.28 -6.27
C PHE A 314 -34.56 11.00 -5.83
N PHE A 315 -35.19 10.18 -4.98
CA PHE A 315 -34.63 8.91 -4.53
C PHE A 315 -34.39 7.94 -5.69
N SER A 316 -35.36 7.81 -6.59
CA SER A 316 -35.22 6.97 -7.78
C SER A 316 -34.21 7.52 -8.80
N LEU A 317 -34.17 8.85 -9.00
CA LEU A 317 -33.21 9.48 -9.90
C LEU A 317 -31.77 9.31 -9.39
N ILE A 318 -31.51 9.62 -8.11
CA ILE A 318 -30.20 9.47 -7.49
C ILE A 318 -29.79 8.00 -7.47
N GLY A 319 -30.70 7.10 -7.08
CA GLY A 319 -30.48 5.66 -7.09
C GLY A 319 -30.05 5.17 -8.47
N THR A 320 -30.76 5.57 -9.53
CA THR A 320 -30.45 5.21 -10.92
C THR A 320 -29.09 5.76 -11.37
N ILE A 321 -28.77 7.03 -11.06
CA ILE A 321 -27.47 7.64 -11.42
C ILE A 321 -26.33 6.88 -10.73
N ILE A 322 -26.47 6.58 -9.43
CA ILE A 322 -25.45 5.86 -8.66
C ILE A 322 -25.28 4.43 -9.21
N THR A 323 -26.36 3.68 -9.39
CA THR A 323 -26.27 2.30 -9.91
C THR A 323 -25.75 2.25 -11.34
N SER A 324 -26.14 3.19 -12.19
CA SER A 324 -25.64 3.33 -13.57
C SER A 324 -24.17 3.73 -13.61
N ALA A 325 -23.72 4.66 -12.75
CA ALA A 325 -22.31 5.01 -12.62
C ALA A 325 -21.48 3.82 -12.13
N ILE A 326 -21.95 3.13 -11.07
CA ILE A 326 -21.31 1.90 -10.58
C ILE A 326 -21.25 0.86 -11.70
N ARG A 327 -22.31 0.68 -12.48
CA ARG A 327 -22.35 -0.26 -13.62
C ARG A 327 -21.37 0.11 -14.72
N LEU A 328 -21.15 1.40 -15.00
CA LEU A 328 -20.13 1.88 -15.93
C LEU A 328 -18.72 1.57 -15.43
N PHE A 329 -18.45 1.76 -14.14
CA PHE A 329 -17.16 1.43 -13.52
C PHE A 329 -16.94 -0.08 -13.35
N TYR A 330 -18.01 -0.86 -13.18
CA TYR A 330 -18.00 -2.33 -13.05
C TYR A 330 -18.23 -3.07 -14.37
N LYS A 331 -18.36 -2.37 -15.50
CA LYS A 331 -18.47 -3.03 -16.80
C LYS A 331 -17.24 -3.92 -16.95
N PRO A 332 -17.38 -5.26 -17.04
CA PRO A 332 -16.24 -6.11 -17.26
C PRO A 332 -15.57 -5.60 -18.54
N ARG A 333 -14.30 -5.18 -18.43
CA ARG A 333 -13.46 -4.99 -19.60
C ARG A 333 -13.37 -6.36 -20.25
N ASN A 334 -14.31 -6.67 -21.15
CA ASN A 334 -14.13 -7.69 -22.17
C ASN A 334 -12.95 -7.21 -23.02
N LYS A 335 -11.74 -7.49 -22.54
CA LYS A 335 -10.61 -7.71 -23.41
C LYS A 335 -10.79 -9.11 -23.96
N ASP A 336 -11.72 -9.23 -24.90
CA ASP A 336 -11.68 -10.32 -25.87
C ASP A 336 -10.48 -10.02 -26.76
N LYS A 337 -9.28 -10.39 -26.31
CA LYS A 337 -8.20 -10.76 -27.21
C LYS A 337 -8.38 -12.25 -27.45
N ILE A 338 -9.06 -12.51 -28.57
CA ILE A 338 -9.00 -13.76 -29.31
C ILE A 338 -7.51 -14.10 -29.47
N ILE A 339 -7.11 -15.28 -28.98
CA ILE A 339 -5.92 -15.99 -29.45
C ILE A 339 -6.35 -16.76 -30.69
#